data_AF-A0A3M5VXA2-F1
#
_entry.id   AF-A0A3M5VXA2-F1
#
_cell.length_a   1.000
_cell.length_b   1.000
_cell.length_c   1.000
_cell.angle_alpha   90.00
_cell.angle_beta   90.00
_cell.angle_gamma   90.00
#
_symmetry.space_group_name_H-M   'P 1'
#
loop_
_entity.id
_entity.type
_entity.pdbx_description
1 polymer ?
#
loop_
_entity_poly.entity_id
_entity_poly.type
_entity_poly.pdbx_seq_one_letter_code
_entity_poly.pdbx_strand_id
1 'polypeptide(L)'
;MSANTAGGSAGQCTDLMNDFKVGKAIGATPRKQLVAQTLGIFVGSIVGVLAYMALIPDPQSMLLTEEWPAPAVATWKAVAQTLTHGLDSLSASIRWAIFIAGLTGLLLGVLDSTLPARRARYLPSAAALGLAFVLPASVSLMMALGAVLTWTVSCRWASLTERFAITAAAGLIAGESITGVGASLWQMFGNG
;
A
#
# COMPACT_ATOMS: atom_id res chain seq x y z
N MET A 1 5.29 -0.88 18.09
CA MET A 1 4.70 0.45 17.85
C MET A 1 5.68 1.44 17.20
N SER A 2 6.94 1.56 17.66
CA SER A 2 7.92 2.53 17.13
C SER A 2 8.20 2.44 15.62
N ALA A 3 8.36 1.23 15.07
CA ALA A 3 8.64 1.04 13.63
C ALA A 3 7.48 1.50 12.73
N ASN A 4 6.23 1.24 13.15
CA ASN A 4 5.06 1.69 12.40
C ASN A 4 4.90 3.21 12.47
N THR A 5 5.19 3.84 13.61
CA THR A 5 5.20 5.30 13.74
C THR A 5 6.28 5.93 12.86
N ALA A 6 7.50 5.38 12.87
CA ALA A 6 8.60 5.90 12.04
C ALA A 6 8.32 5.74 10.54
N GLY A 7 7.91 4.54 10.10
CA GLY A 7 7.57 4.28 8.70
C GLY A 7 6.34 5.06 8.24
N GLY A 8 5.31 5.15 9.08
CA GLY A 8 4.11 5.93 8.82
C GLY A 8 4.42 7.42 8.65
N SER A 9 5.21 8.00 9.56
CA SER A 9 5.65 9.40 9.44
C SER A 9 6.45 9.64 8.16
N ALA A 10 7.39 8.75 7.81
CA ALA A 10 8.16 8.87 6.56
C ALA A 10 7.27 8.80 5.31
N GLY A 11 6.29 7.90 5.30
CA GLY A 11 5.29 7.80 4.23
C GLY A 11 4.48 9.10 4.10
N GLN A 12 3.92 9.59 5.20
CA GLN A 12 3.14 10.84 5.21
C GLN A 12 3.97 12.05 4.79
N CYS A 13 5.25 12.13 5.16
CA CYS A 13 6.15 13.17 4.67
C CYS A 13 6.34 13.11 3.15
N THR A 14 6.42 11.89 2.59
CA THR A 14 6.58 11.69 1.15
C THR A 14 5.33 12.14 0.39
N ASP A 15 4.16 11.76 0.87
CA ASP A 15 2.87 12.16 0.29
C ASP A 15 2.68 13.69 0.37
N LEU A 16 3.01 14.28 1.52
CA LEU A 16 2.98 15.73 1.73
C LEU A 16 3.87 16.49 0.73
N MET A 17 5.06 15.98 0.43
CA MET A 17 5.95 16.57 -0.57
C MET A 17 5.36 16.48 -1.97
N ASN A 18 4.68 15.37 -2.30
CA ASN A 18 4.00 15.22 -3.57
C ASN A 18 2.83 16.21 -3.71
N ASP A 19 2.02 16.36 -2.66
CA ASP A 19 0.91 17.32 -2.60
C ASP A 19 1.39 18.77 -2.80
N PHE A 20 2.49 19.16 -2.16
CA PHE A 20 3.07 20.50 -2.36
C PHE A 20 3.61 20.69 -3.78
N LYS A 21 4.18 19.65 -4.38
CA LYS A 21 4.66 19.71 -5.78
C LYS A 21 3.50 19.92 -6.74
N VAL A 22 2.42 19.14 -6.60
CA VAL A 22 1.20 19.29 -7.41
C VAL A 22 0.54 20.65 -7.13
N GLY A 23 0.43 21.03 -5.86
CA GLY A 23 -0.09 22.32 -5.41
C GLY A 23 0.62 23.50 -6.07
N LYS A 24 1.96 23.48 -6.07
CA LYS A 24 2.77 24.49 -6.75
C LYS A 24 2.51 24.52 -8.26
N ALA A 25 2.34 23.37 -8.90
CA ALA A 25 2.07 23.29 -10.34
C ALA A 25 0.71 23.92 -10.73
N ILE A 26 -0.30 23.85 -9.86
CA ILE A 26 -1.63 24.45 -10.08
C ILE A 26 -1.78 25.86 -9.47
N GLY A 27 -0.70 26.45 -8.95
CA GLY A 27 -0.72 27.80 -8.37
C GLY A 27 -1.33 27.88 -6.97
N ALA A 28 -1.49 26.76 -6.26
CA ALA A 28 -1.99 26.74 -4.89
C ALA A 28 -0.98 27.38 -3.92
N THR A 29 -1.47 28.07 -2.89
CA THR A 29 -0.62 28.67 -1.85
C THR A 29 -0.16 27.59 -0.85
N PRO A 30 1.16 27.32 -0.69
CA PRO A 30 1.64 26.24 0.17
C PRO A 30 1.21 26.38 1.64
N ARG A 31 1.14 27.62 2.15
CA ARG A 31 0.68 27.89 3.52
C ARG A 31 -0.77 27.46 3.75
N LYS A 32 -1.65 27.67 2.77
CA LYS A 32 -3.06 27.26 2.87
C LYS A 32 -3.20 25.75 2.80
N GLN A 33 -2.39 25.08 1.97
CA GLN A 33 -2.36 23.62 1.90
C GLN A 33 -1.91 23.00 3.22
N LEU A 34 -0.85 23.54 3.85
CA LEU A 34 -0.38 23.06 5.14
C LEU A 34 -1.47 23.17 6.23
N VAL A 35 -2.16 24.31 6.29
CA VAL A 35 -3.27 24.51 7.25
C VAL A 35 -4.40 23.53 6.98
N ALA A 36 -4.81 23.36 5.72
CA ALA A 36 -5.85 22.43 5.34
C ALA A 36 -5.49 20.97 5.68
N GLN A 37 -4.26 20.54 5.39
CA GLN A 37 -3.79 19.18 5.74
C GLN A 37 -3.70 18.99 7.24
N THR A 38 -3.22 19.97 8.01
CA THR A 38 -3.15 19.88 9.47
C THR A 38 -4.55 19.70 10.07
N LEU A 39 -5.52 20.50 9.62
CA LEU A 39 -6.92 20.37 10.04
C LEU A 39 -7.53 19.05 9.58
N GLY A 40 -7.24 18.62 8.35
CA GLY A 40 -7.71 17.36 7.79
C GLY A 40 -7.17 16.15 8.55
N ILE A 41 -5.89 16.16 8.95
CA ILE A 41 -5.29 15.13 9.80
C ILE A 41 -5.95 15.11 11.17
N PHE A 42 -6.17 16.28 11.78
CA PHE A 42 -6.81 16.35 13.09
C PHE A 42 -8.24 15.77 13.05
N VAL A 43 -9.08 16.26 12.14
CA VAL A 43 -10.46 15.78 11.99
C VAL A 43 -10.50 14.31 11.56
N GLY A 44 -9.69 13.95 10.56
CA GLY A 44 -9.59 12.60 10.03
C GLY A 44 -9.09 11.59 11.05
N SER A 45 -8.18 11.98 11.96
CA SER A 45 -7.73 11.09 13.04
C SER A 45 -8.84 10.80 14.04
N ILE A 46 -9.62 11.81 14.44
CA ILE A 46 -10.75 11.64 15.36
C ILE A 46 -11.83 10.78 14.70
N VAL A 47 -12.29 11.17 13.50
CA VAL A 47 -13.34 10.46 12.78
C VAL A 47 -12.91 9.04 12.43
N GLY A 48 -11.66 8.86 12.00
CA GLY A 48 -11.10 7.54 11.66
C GLY A 48 -11.06 6.60 12.86
N VAL A 49 -10.65 7.09 14.04
CA VAL A 49 -10.66 6.29 15.28
C VAL A 49 -12.09 5.90 15.66
N LEU A 50 -13.03 6.84 15.60
CA LEU A 50 -14.43 6.57 15.92
C LEU A 50 -15.06 5.57 14.94
N ALA A 51 -14.82 5.73 13.64
CA ALA A 51 -15.30 4.82 12.62
C ALA A 51 -14.70 3.42 12.79
N TYR A 52 -13.40 3.32 13.07
CA TYR A 52 -12.74 2.04 13.34
C TYR A 52 -13.34 1.34 14.56
N MET A 53 -13.55 2.06 15.66
CA MET A 53 -14.18 1.50 16.88
C MET A 53 -15.62 1.05 16.64
N ALA A 54 -16.35 1.74 15.74
CA ALA A 54 -17.72 1.37 15.39
C ALA A 54 -17.79 0.16 14.45
N LEU A 55 -16.90 0.06 13.45
CA LEU A 55 -16.87 -1.05 12.49
C LEU A 55 -16.23 -2.31 13.07
N ILE A 56 -15.23 -2.17 13.94
CA ILE A 56 -14.41 -3.28 14.46
C ILE A 56 -14.41 -3.24 15.99
N PRO A 57 -15.55 -3.54 16.64
CA PRO A 57 -15.67 -3.53 18.09
C PRO A 57 -14.84 -4.63 18.79
N ASP A 58 -14.62 -5.77 18.13
CA ASP A 58 -13.71 -6.82 18.61
C ASP A 58 -12.62 -7.15 17.57
N PRO A 59 -11.49 -6.42 17.58
CA PRO A 59 -10.41 -6.61 16.62
C PRO A 59 -9.76 -7.99 16.68
N GLN A 60 -9.85 -8.71 17.81
CA GLN A 60 -9.18 -10.00 17.97
C GLN A 60 -9.91 -11.14 17.24
N SER A 61 -11.24 -11.08 17.19
CA SER A 61 -12.07 -12.07 16.50
C SER A 61 -12.44 -11.65 15.07
N MET A 62 -12.48 -10.34 14.79
CA MET A 62 -12.92 -9.83 13.49
C MET A 62 -11.80 -9.69 12.47
N LEU A 63 -10.58 -9.31 12.87
CA LEU A 63 -9.46 -9.12 11.93
C LEU A 63 -8.83 -10.46 11.51
N LEU A 64 -8.26 -10.49 10.30
CA LEU A 64 -7.65 -11.69 9.69
C LEU A 64 -8.66 -12.79 9.35
N THR A 65 -9.92 -12.42 9.17
CA THR A 65 -11.01 -13.28 8.68
C THR A 65 -11.22 -13.08 7.17
N GLU A 66 -12.03 -13.92 6.52
CA GLU A 66 -12.36 -13.74 5.09
C GLU A 66 -13.06 -12.39 4.81
N GLU A 67 -13.85 -11.91 5.76
CA GLU A 67 -14.58 -10.64 5.67
C GLU A 67 -13.64 -9.43 5.91
N TRP A 68 -12.67 -9.56 6.83
CA TRP A 68 -11.69 -8.52 7.15
C TRP A 68 -10.25 -9.06 7.08
N PRO A 69 -9.72 -9.35 5.88
CA PRO A 69 -8.45 -10.05 5.70
C PRO A 69 -7.23 -9.25 6.17
N ALA A 70 -7.32 -7.91 6.18
CA ALA A 70 -6.33 -6.99 6.75
C ALA A 70 -4.84 -7.41 6.55
N PRO A 71 -4.36 -7.63 5.32
CA PRO A 71 -3.05 -8.24 5.05
C PRO A 71 -1.87 -7.42 5.60
N ALA A 72 -2.00 -6.08 5.61
CA ALA A 72 -1.01 -5.20 6.21
C ALA A 72 -0.89 -5.42 7.73
N VAL A 73 -2.02 -5.64 8.42
CA VAL A 73 -2.05 -5.92 9.87
C VAL A 73 -1.39 -7.26 10.17
N ALA A 74 -1.65 -8.29 9.34
CA ALA A 74 -1.02 -9.60 9.46
C ALA A 74 0.51 -9.51 9.44
N THR A 75 1.05 -8.74 8.48
CA THR A 75 2.48 -8.55 8.30
C THR A 75 3.11 -7.87 9.51
N TRP A 76 2.51 -6.78 10.00
CA TRP A 76 3.01 -6.08 11.19
C TRP A 76 2.90 -6.91 12.47
N LYS A 77 1.85 -7.72 12.61
CA LYS A 77 1.70 -8.66 13.73
C LYS A 77 2.85 -9.68 13.74
N ALA A 78 3.16 -10.27 12.59
CA ALA A 78 4.26 -11.23 12.47
C ALA A 78 5.62 -10.60 12.82
N VAL A 79 5.88 -9.38 12.34
CA VAL A 79 7.10 -8.63 12.70
C VAL A 79 7.15 -8.34 14.20
N ALA A 80 6.05 -7.88 14.80
CA ALA A 80 5.99 -7.59 16.23
C ALA A 80 6.25 -8.85 17.08
N GLN A 81 5.61 -9.97 16.75
CA GLN A 81 5.81 -11.25 17.45
C GLN A 81 7.26 -11.73 17.34
N THR A 82 7.86 -11.62 16.15
CA THR A 82 9.26 -12.00 15.91
C THR A 82 10.22 -11.14 16.72
N LEU A 83 9.99 -9.84 16.84
CA LEU A 83 10.81 -8.94 17.64
C LEU A 83 10.64 -9.17 19.15
N THR A 84 9.45 -9.56 19.60
CA THR A 84 9.17 -9.81 21.02
C THR A 84 9.72 -11.16 21.51
N HIS A 85 9.55 -12.22 20.72
CA HIS A 85 9.98 -13.58 21.10
C HIS A 85 11.40 -13.93 20.59
N GLY A 86 12.01 -13.03 19.83
CA GLY A 86 13.32 -13.20 19.22
C GLY A 86 13.29 -14.07 17.96
N LEU A 87 14.34 -13.96 17.13
CA LEU A 87 14.49 -14.77 15.92
C LEU A 87 14.56 -16.27 16.24
N ASP A 88 14.92 -16.62 17.47
CA ASP A 88 14.97 -18.01 17.92
C ASP A 88 13.60 -18.70 18.02
N SER A 89 12.54 -17.92 18.12
CA SER A 89 11.15 -18.43 18.10
C SER A 89 10.70 -18.89 16.71
N LEU A 90 11.40 -18.49 15.64
CA LEU A 90 11.10 -18.91 14.28
C LEU A 90 11.75 -20.26 13.98
N SER A 91 11.05 -21.13 13.26
CA SER A 91 11.61 -22.39 12.79
C SER A 91 12.84 -22.15 11.91
N ALA A 92 13.79 -23.09 11.91
CA ALA A 92 15.01 -22.98 11.11
C ALA A 92 14.72 -22.76 9.61
N SER A 93 13.65 -23.38 9.09
CA SER A 93 13.21 -23.19 7.70
C SER A 93 12.77 -21.75 7.40
N ILE A 94 12.04 -21.10 8.30
CA ILE A 94 11.62 -19.70 8.13
C ILE A 94 12.85 -18.77 8.16
N ARG A 95 13.81 -19.02 9.06
CA ARG A 95 15.04 -18.19 9.10
C ARG A 95 15.84 -18.30 7.81
N TRP A 96 15.98 -19.50 7.26
CA TRP A 96 16.60 -19.70 5.95
C TRP A 96 15.82 -19.02 4.83
N ALA A 97 14.48 -19.09 4.84
CA ALA A 97 13.65 -18.38 3.87
C ALA A 97 13.86 -16.86 3.93
N ILE A 98 13.89 -16.27 5.13
CA ILE A 98 14.17 -14.84 5.32
C ILE A 98 15.58 -14.49 4.81
N PHE A 99 16.58 -15.32 5.12
CA PHE A 99 17.95 -15.08 4.68
C PHE A 99 18.07 -15.14 3.15
N ILE A 100 17.49 -16.16 2.51
CA ILE A 100 17.50 -16.31 1.05
C ILE A 100 16.72 -15.16 0.39
N ALA A 101 15.56 -14.80 0.91
CA ALA A 101 14.77 -13.69 0.39
C ALA A 101 15.51 -12.35 0.53
N GLY A 102 16.15 -12.12 1.67
CA GLY A 102 16.97 -10.93 1.91
C GLY A 102 18.19 -10.85 1.00
N LEU A 103 18.91 -11.98 0.82
CA LEU A 103 20.04 -12.05 -0.10
C LEU A 103 19.60 -11.84 -1.55
N THR A 104 18.47 -12.44 -1.95
CA THR A 104 17.91 -12.27 -3.30
C THR A 104 17.51 -10.82 -3.55
N GLY A 105 16.83 -10.18 -2.59
CA GLY A 105 16.46 -8.77 -2.68
C GLY A 105 17.68 -7.84 -2.75
N LEU A 106 18.70 -8.11 -1.94
CA LEU A 106 19.97 -7.37 -1.99
C LEU A 106 20.66 -7.52 -3.34
N LEU A 107 20.78 -8.75 -3.85
CA LEU A 107 21.39 -9.04 -5.15
C LEU A 107 20.61 -8.33 -6.27
N LEU A 108 19.28 -8.38 -6.26
CA LEU A 108 18.47 -7.68 -7.25
C LEU A 108 18.67 -6.15 -7.19
N GLY A 109 18.71 -5.56 -5.99
CA GLY A 109 18.96 -4.13 -5.83
C GLY A 109 20.36 -3.68 -6.26
N VAL A 110 21.38 -4.50 -5.97
CA VAL A 110 22.75 -4.25 -6.45
C VAL A 110 22.84 -4.41 -7.96
N LEU A 111 22.20 -5.44 -8.53
CA LEU A 111 22.16 -5.65 -9.97
C LEU A 111 21.45 -4.51 -10.69
N ASP A 112 20.32 -4.03 -10.17
CA ASP A 112 19.58 -2.92 -10.75
C ASP A 112 20.39 -1.60 -10.74
N SER A 113 21.18 -1.36 -9.69
CA SER A 113 22.03 -0.16 -9.58
C SER A 113 23.34 -0.24 -10.38
N THR A 114 23.87 -1.43 -10.63
CA THR A 114 25.18 -1.61 -11.29
C THR A 114 25.10 -1.98 -12.76
N LEU A 115 23.98 -2.56 -13.22
CA LEU A 115 23.84 -2.98 -14.61
C LEU A 115 23.52 -1.80 -15.54
N PRO A 116 24.01 -1.82 -16.79
CA PRO A 116 23.57 -0.87 -17.82
C PRO A 116 22.06 -1.00 -18.05
N ALA A 117 21.37 0.12 -18.31
CA ALA A 117 19.91 0.19 -18.50
C ALA A 117 19.35 -0.86 -19.50
N ARG A 118 20.15 -1.24 -20.50
CA ARG A 118 19.81 -2.29 -21.48
C ARG A 118 19.69 -3.69 -20.90
N ARG A 119 20.42 -4.00 -19.82
CA ARG A 119 20.37 -5.28 -19.10
C ARG A 119 19.44 -5.22 -17.89
N ALA A 120 19.38 -4.06 -17.22
CA ALA A 120 18.48 -3.84 -16.08
C ALA A 120 17.00 -4.07 -16.44
N ARG A 121 16.57 -3.78 -17.68
CA ARG A 121 15.19 -4.05 -18.15
C ARG A 121 14.73 -5.51 -18.05
N TYR A 122 15.67 -6.46 -17.94
CA TYR A 122 15.36 -7.89 -17.85
C TYR A 122 15.38 -8.41 -16.41
N LEU A 123 15.80 -7.58 -15.44
CA LEU A 123 15.74 -7.95 -14.04
C LEU A 123 14.29 -7.91 -13.56
N PRO A 124 13.85 -8.89 -12.76
CA PRO A 124 12.58 -8.79 -12.09
C PRO A 124 12.63 -7.65 -11.07
N SER A 125 11.54 -6.88 -11.00
CA SER A 125 11.44 -5.81 -9.99
C SER A 125 11.41 -6.41 -8.59
N ALA A 126 12.43 -6.08 -7.78
CA ALA A 126 12.51 -6.50 -6.39
C ALA A 126 11.28 -6.03 -5.58
N ALA A 127 10.79 -4.82 -5.86
CA ALA A 127 9.60 -4.27 -5.24
C ALA A 127 8.32 -5.06 -5.61
N ALA A 128 8.17 -5.42 -6.89
CA ALA A 128 7.02 -6.21 -7.35
C ALA A 128 7.03 -7.63 -6.76
N LEU A 129 8.21 -8.27 -6.69
CA LEU A 129 8.37 -9.56 -6.02
C LEU A 129 8.00 -9.47 -4.54
N GLY A 130 8.52 -8.47 -3.82
CA GLY A 130 8.18 -8.25 -2.42
C GLY A 130 6.68 -8.06 -2.19
N LEU A 131 6.03 -7.24 -3.02
CA LEU A 131 4.58 -7.02 -2.96
C LEU A 131 3.79 -8.31 -3.19
N ALA A 132 4.21 -9.17 -4.13
CA ALA A 132 3.54 -10.43 -4.41
C ALA A 132 3.54 -11.42 -3.22
N PHE A 133 4.53 -11.34 -2.32
CA PHE A 133 4.57 -12.15 -1.10
C PHE A 133 3.71 -11.59 0.04
N VAL A 134 3.34 -10.31 -0.03
CA VAL A 134 2.56 -9.63 1.03
C VAL A 134 1.07 -9.60 0.68
N LEU A 135 0.74 -9.45 -0.61
CA LEU A 135 -0.62 -9.30 -1.07
C LEU A 135 -1.30 -10.66 -1.33
N PRO A 136 -2.61 -10.79 -1.05
CA PRO A 136 -3.38 -11.94 -1.48
C PRO A 136 -3.23 -12.19 -2.99
N ALA A 137 -3.29 -13.45 -3.40
CA ALA A 137 -3.12 -13.85 -4.80
C ALA A 137 -4.15 -13.18 -5.74
N SER A 138 -5.39 -12.99 -5.26
CA SER A 138 -6.45 -12.29 -6.01
C SER A 138 -6.08 -10.84 -6.31
N VAL A 139 -5.57 -10.11 -5.31
CA VAL A 139 -5.14 -8.71 -5.46
C VAL A 139 -3.95 -8.61 -6.41
N SER A 140 -2.96 -9.49 -6.25
CA SER A 140 -1.80 -9.55 -7.13
C SER A 140 -2.19 -9.85 -8.59
N LEU A 141 -3.15 -10.75 -8.82
CA LEU A 141 -3.66 -11.08 -10.14
C LEU A 141 -4.43 -9.91 -10.75
N MET A 142 -5.25 -9.20 -9.98
CA MET A 142 -5.97 -8.01 -10.47
C MET A 142 -5.01 -6.88 -10.84
N MET A 143 -3.95 -6.66 -10.05
CA MET A 143 -2.87 -5.74 -10.41
C MET A 143 -2.18 -6.15 -11.72
N ALA A 144 -1.90 -7.45 -11.89
CA ALA A 144 -1.29 -7.97 -13.11
C ALA A 144 -2.20 -7.76 -14.33
N LEU A 145 -3.50 -8.02 -14.19
CA LEU A 145 -4.49 -7.77 -15.24
C LEU A 145 -4.56 -6.28 -15.61
N GLY A 146 -4.58 -5.39 -14.61
CA GLY A 146 -4.55 -3.94 -14.83
C GLY A 146 -3.27 -3.49 -15.55
N ALA A 147 -2.12 -4.07 -15.19
CA ALA A 147 -0.83 -3.80 -15.86
C ALA A 147 -0.82 -4.29 -17.31
N VAL A 148 -1.31 -5.51 -17.58
CA VAL A 148 -1.43 -6.04 -18.94
C VAL A 148 -2.38 -5.22 -19.79
N LEU A 149 -3.55 -4.83 -19.25
CA LEU A 149 -4.50 -3.95 -19.93
C LEU A 149 -3.87 -2.60 -20.28
N THR A 150 -3.15 -2.01 -19.33
CA THR A 150 -2.44 -0.73 -19.55
C THR A 150 -1.36 -0.87 -20.62
N TRP A 151 -0.64 -2.00 -20.62
CA TRP A 151 0.40 -2.29 -21.61
C TRP A 151 -0.17 -2.53 -23.02
N THR A 152 -1.26 -3.27 -23.16
CA THR A 152 -1.89 -3.50 -24.47
C THR A 152 -2.45 -2.20 -25.07
N VAL A 153 -3.04 -1.35 -24.24
CA VAL A 153 -3.51 -0.02 -24.64
C VAL A 153 -2.33 0.88 -25.03
N SER A 154 -1.21 0.82 -24.30
CA SER A 154 -0.03 1.65 -24.60
C SER A 154 0.65 1.28 -25.91
N CYS A 155 0.61 0.00 -26.32
CA CYS A 155 1.10 -0.44 -27.62
C CYS A 155 0.36 0.24 -28.79
N ARG A 156 -0.92 0.60 -28.61
CA ARG A 156 -1.74 1.20 -29.67
C ARG A 156 -1.90 2.72 -29.54
N TRP A 157 -1.90 3.23 -28.31
CA TRP A 157 -2.16 4.63 -27.97
C TRP A 157 -1.27 5.13 -26.83
N ALA A 158 0.05 5.10 -27.02
CA ALA A 158 1.03 5.50 -26.00
C ALA A 158 0.75 6.89 -25.37
N SER A 159 0.37 7.90 -26.17
CA SER A 159 0.12 9.25 -25.65
C SER A 159 -1.11 9.35 -24.74
N LEU A 160 -2.12 8.51 -24.96
CA LEU A 160 -3.30 8.44 -24.09
C LEU A 160 -2.93 7.76 -22.77
N THR A 161 -2.20 6.66 -22.82
CA THR A 161 -1.79 5.92 -21.61
C THR A 161 -0.89 6.75 -20.72
N GLU A 162 0.12 7.43 -21.29
CA GLU A 162 1.05 8.26 -20.53
C GLU A 162 0.34 9.39 -19.76
N ARG A 163 -0.77 9.90 -20.31
CA ARG A 163 -1.52 11.01 -19.72
C ARG A 163 -2.63 10.58 -18.78
N PHE A 164 -3.31 9.47 -19.05
CA PHE A 164 -4.56 9.11 -18.36
C PHE A 164 -4.53 7.79 -17.60
N ALA A 165 -3.54 6.90 -17.80
CA ALA A 165 -3.55 5.58 -17.17
C ALA A 165 -3.53 5.68 -15.63
N ILE A 166 -2.66 6.52 -15.08
CA ILE A 166 -2.55 6.72 -13.63
C ILE A 166 -3.85 7.31 -13.08
N THR A 167 -4.43 8.31 -13.76
CA THR A 167 -5.69 8.94 -13.35
C THR A 167 -6.86 7.97 -13.40
N ALA A 168 -6.95 7.15 -14.44
CA ALA A 168 -8.00 6.13 -14.57
C ALA A 168 -7.89 5.05 -13.50
N ALA A 169 -6.67 4.55 -13.25
CA ALA A 169 -6.41 3.57 -12.19
C ALA A 169 -6.75 4.15 -10.80
N ALA A 170 -6.32 5.38 -10.50
CA ALA A 170 -6.66 6.06 -9.26
C ALA A 170 -8.18 6.25 -9.09
N GLY A 171 -8.88 6.59 -10.18
CA GLY A 171 -10.34 6.71 -10.18
C GLY A 171 -11.07 5.39 -9.89
N LEU A 172 -10.58 4.27 -10.44
CA LEU A 172 -11.13 2.95 -10.16
C LEU A 172 -10.91 2.53 -8.71
N ILE A 173 -9.70 2.73 -8.17
CA ILE A 173 -9.38 2.43 -6.77
C ILE A 173 -10.24 3.28 -5.82
N ALA A 174 -10.37 4.57 -6.11
CA ALA A 174 -11.22 5.47 -5.33
C ALA A 174 -12.70 5.07 -5.41
N GLY A 175 -13.17 4.69 -6.60
CA GLY A 175 -14.54 4.22 -6.82
C GLY A 175 -14.86 2.97 -6.00
N GLU A 176 -14.01 1.93 -6.09
CA GLU A 176 -14.13 0.71 -5.30
C GLU A 176 -14.17 1.03 -3.80
N SER A 177 -13.27 1.89 -3.32
CA SER A 177 -13.19 2.27 -1.91
C SER A 177 -14.47 2.97 -1.43
N ILE A 178 -15.00 3.93 -2.21
CA ILE A 178 -16.23 4.65 -1.87
C ILE A 178 -17.44 3.70 -1.88
N THR A 179 -17.53 2.81 -2.87
CA THR A 179 -18.59 1.80 -2.94
C THR A 179 -18.51 0.83 -1.75
N GLY A 180 -17.33 0.40 -1.34
CA GLY A 180 -17.14 -0.47 -0.17
C GLY A 180 -17.59 0.18 1.14
N VAL A 181 -17.26 1.47 1.35
CA VAL A 181 -17.76 2.24 2.49
C VAL A 181 -19.29 2.37 2.45
N GLY A 182 -19.85 2.69 1.28
CA GLY A 182 -21.30 2.81 1.10
C GLY A 182 -22.04 1.49 1.38
N ALA A 183 -21.51 0.37 0.90
CA ALA A 183 -22.05 -0.96 1.17
C ALA A 183 -22.00 -1.32 2.66
N SER A 184 -20.88 -1.01 3.33
CA SER A 184 -20.72 -1.23 4.78
C SER A 184 -21.75 -0.42 5.58
N LEU A 185 -21.93 0.86 5.25
CA LEU A 185 -22.94 1.70 5.88
C LEU A 185 -24.35 1.18 5.62
N TRP A 186 -24.66 0.76 4.39
CA TRP A 186 -25.95 0.17 4.06
C TRP A 186 -26.25 -1.07 4.90
N GLN A 187 -25.27 -1.96 5.07
CA GLN A 187 -25.40 -3.16 5.90
C GLN A 187 -25.61 -2.83 7.39
N MET A 188 -24.96 -1.78 7.89
CA MET A 188 -25.16 -1.29 9.26
C MET A 188 -26.59 -0.76 9.50
N PHE A 189 -27.17 -0.06 8.52
CA PHE A 189 -28.55 0.47 8.65
C PHE A 189 -29.64 -0.55 8.27
N GLY A 190 -29.33 -1.55 7.44
CA GLY A 190 -30.27 -2.57 7.01
C GLY A 190 -30.44 -3.75 7.99
N ASN A 191 -29.49 -3.94 8.91
CA ASN A 191 -29.56 -4.95 9.98
C ASN A 191 -29.97 -4.37 11.34
N GLY A 192 -30.53 -3.14 11.36
CA GLY A 192 -31.12 -2.49 12.55
C GLY A 192 -32.62 -2.68 12.64
#